data_AF-F7M4W5-F1
#
_entry.id   AF-F7M4W5-F1
#
_cell.length_a   1.000
_cell.length_b   1.000
_cell.length_c   1.000
_cell.angle_alpha   90.00
_cell.angle_beta   90.00
_cell.angle_gamma   90.00
#
_symmetry.space_group_name_H-M   'P 1'
#
loop_
_entity.id
_entity.type
_entity.pdbx_description
1 polymer ?
#
loop_
_entity_poly.entity_id
_entity_poly.type
_entity_poly.pdbx_seq_one_letter_code
_entity_poly.pdbx_strand_id
1 'polypeptide(L)'
;MKLTKILICLLIFWTGTLSASPYFSFKKYQVEDGLSHNTVWCALQDSYGFIWLGTSDGLNRYDGRGNKVYRNVLNDKLSFCLKWN
;
A
#
# COMPACT_ATOMS: atom_id res chain seq x y z
N MET A 1 -7.47 -28.97 -46.98
CA MET A 1 -8.31 -27.86 -46.44
C MET A 1 -9.12 -28.25 -45.19
N LYS A 2 -9.64 -29.48 -45.06
CA LYS A 2 -10.41 -29.90 -43.86
C LYS A 2 -9.51 -30.20 -42.64
N LEU A 3 -8.39 -30.89 -42.84
CA LEU A 3 -7.46 -31.28 -41.78
C LEU A 3 -6.75 -30.09 -41.12
N THR A 4 -6.37 -29.09 -41.93
CA THR A 4 -5.75 -27.85 -41.44
C THR A 4 -6.68 -27.06 -40.52
N LYS A 5 -7.99 -27.07 -40.77
CA LYS A 5 -8.97 -26.41 -39.89
C LYS A 5 -9.14 -27.14 -38.56
N ILE A 6 -9.08 -28.47 -38.56
CA ILE A 6 -9.15 -29.30 -37.34
C ILE A 6 -7.92 -29.05 -36.45
N LEU A 7 -6.73 -29.00 -37.03
CA LEU A 7 -5.49 -28.69 -36.32
C LEU A 7 -5.53 -27.28 -35.69
N ILE A 8 -6.08 -26.30 -36.39
CA ILE A 8 -6.27 -24.94 -35.85
C ILE A 8 -7.27 -24.94 -34.68
N CYS A 9 -8.39 -25.66 -34.78
CA CYS A 9 -9.35 -25.77 -33.68
C CYS A 9 -8.75 -26.45 -32.44
N LEU A 10 -7.91 -27.49 -32.62
CA LEU A 10 -7.23 -28.18 -31.52
C LEU A 10 -6.16 -27.30 -30.85
N LEU A 11 -5.44 -26.49 -31.61
CA LEU A 11 -4.48 -25.51 -31.08
C LEU A 11 -5.16 -24.43 -30.23
N ILE A 12 -6.32 -23.93 -30.68
CA ILE A 12 -7.10 -22.94 -29.93
C ILE A 12 -7.66 -23.57 -28.64
N PHE A 13 -8.06 -24.85 -28.69
CA PHE A 13 -8.56 -25.58 -27.52
C PHE A 13 -7.46 -25.90 -26.48
N TRP A 14 -6.20 -26.04 -26.91
CA TRP A 14 -5.06 -26.25 -26.00
C TRP A 14 -4.70 -25.01 -25.17
N THR A 15 -5.07 -23.80 -25.64
CA THR A 15 -4.83 -22.56 -24.87
C THR A 15 -5.79 -22.36 -23.69
N GLY A 16 -6.54 -23.40 -23.30
CA GLY A 16 -7.44 -23.43 -22.15
C GLY A 16 -6.77 -23.00 -20.84
N THR A 17 -6.96 -21.71 -20.54
CA THR A 17 -6.83 -21.03 -19.24
C THR A 17 -5.53 -21.26 -18.46
N LEU A 18 -4.50 -20.46 -18.80
CA LEU A 18 -3.47 -20.07 -17.83
C LEU A 18 -4.11 -19.17 -16.76
N SER A 19 -4.57 -19.76 -15.66
CA SER A 19 -4.86 -18.98 -14.45
C SER A 19 -3.54 -18.71 -13.75
N ALA A 20 -3.00 -17.50 -13.92
CA ALA A 20 -1.91 -17.03 -13.07
C ALA A 20 -2.45 -16.80 -11.66
N SER A 21 -1.87 -17.47 -10.66
CA SER A 21 -2.17 -17.15 -9.26
C SER A 21 -1.90 -15.66 -9.03
N PRO A 22 -2.80 -14.90 -8.38
CA PRO A 22 -2.53 -13.51 -8.04
C PRO A 22 -1.33 -13.48 -7.09
N TYR A 23 -0.16 -13.11 -7.62
CA TYR A 23 1.04 -12.88 -6.82
C TYR A 23 0.89 -11.54 -6.11
N PHE A 24 0.61 -11.59 -4.81
CA PHE A 24 0.59 -10.39 -3.97
C PHE A 24 2.02 -10.03 -3.57
N SER A 25 2.50 -8.87 -4.03
CA SER A 25 3.76 -8.27 -3.59
C SER A 25 3.46 -7.10 -2.66
N PHE A 26 4.06 -7.11 -1.48
CA PHE A 26 3.97 -6.02 -0.52
C PHE A 26 5.28 -5.23 -0.51
N LYS A 27 5.18 -3.92 -0.72
CA LYS A 27 6.30 -3.02 -0.46
C LYS A 27 6.39 -2.76 1.04
N LYS A 28 7.56 -3.01 1.63
CA LYS A 28 7.85 -2.59 3.01
C LYS A 28 8.09 -1.09 3.02
N TYR A 29 7.49 -0.39 3.97
CA TYR A 29 7.69 1.03 4.19
C TYR A 29 8.07 1.21 5.66
N GLN A 30 9.34 1.54 5.89
CA GLN A 30 9.95 1.58 7.22
C GLN A 30 10.47 2.98 7.55
N VAL A 31 11.14 3.12 8.68
CA VAL A 31 11.79 4.37 9.09
C VAL A 31 12.78 4.86 8.03
N GLU A 32 13.49 3.95 7.36
CA GLU A 32 14.45 4.29 6.30
C GLU A 32 13.76 4.90 5.06
N ASP A 33 12.48 4.61 4.85
CA ASP A 33 11.67 5.15 3.76
C ASP A 33 10.95 6.46 4.15
N GLY A 34 11.09 6.90 5.40
CA GLY A 34 10.55 8.16 5.92
C GLY A 34 9.44 8.03 6.95
N LEU A 35 9.04 6.81 7.37
CA LEU A 35 8.09 6.62 8.48
C LEU A 35 8.71 7.10 9.80
N SER A 36 7.93 7.71 10.70
CA SER A 36 8.51 8.21 11.95
C SER A 36 8.79 7.11 12.99
N HIS A 37 8.10 5.98 12.94
CA HIS A 37 8.43 4.77 13.71
C HIS A 37 7.90 3.52 13.02
N ASN A 38 8.62 2.40 13.10
CA ASN A 38 8.21 1.11 12.48
C ASN A 38 6.93 0.50 13.08
N THR A 39 6.46 1.03 14.21
CA THR A 39 5.24 0.56 14.90
C THR A 39 4.10 1.49 14.54
N VAL A 40 3.18 0.99 13.72
CA VAL A 40 1.94 1.69 13.32
C VAL A 40 0.79 1.16 14.17
N TRP A 41 0.11 2.07 14.87
CA TRP A 41 -1.05 1.75 15.72
C TRP A 41 -2.38 1.90 15.00
N CYS A 42 -2.47 2.89 14.11
CA CYS A 42 -3.70 3.17 13.37
C CYS A 42 -3.38 3.70 11.98
N ALA A 43 -4.30 3.43 11.05
CA ALA A 43 -4.25 3.90 9.68
C ALA A 43 -5.64 4.38 9.24
N LEU A 44 -5.70 5.50 8.51
CA LEU A 44 -6.92 6.07 7.95
C LEU A 44 -6.61 6.72 6.60
N GLN A 45 -7.49 6.59 5.62
CA GLN A 45 -7.44 7.40 4.41
C GLN A 45 -8.48 8.53 4.51
N ASP A 46 -8.10 9.76 4.17
CA ASP A 46 -9.03 10.89 4.12
C ASP A 46 -9.71 11.03 2.75
N SER A 47 -10.67 11.96 2.65
CA SER A 47 -11.43 12.21 1.41
C SER A 47 -10.59 12.81 0.27
N TYR A 48 -9.38 13.31 0.56
CA TYR A 48 -8.44 13.81 -0.43
C TYR A 48 -7.47 12.72 -0.91
N GLY A 49 -7.58 11.51 -0.33
CA GLY A 49 -6.78 10.36 -0.69
C GLY A 49 -5.46 10.24 0.09
N PHE A 50 -5.19 11.11 1.06
CA PHE A 50 -3.99 10.98 1.90
C PHE A 50 -4.15 9.84 2.91
N ILE A 51 -3.06 9.12 3.14
CA ILE A 51 -2.99 8.05 4.13
C ILE A 51 -2.36 8.61 5.40
N TRP A 52 -3.10 8.56 6.50
CA TRP A 52 -2.68 8.96 7.83
C TRP A 52 -2.30 7.73 8.63
N LEU A 53 -1.07 7.70 9.17
CA LEU A 53 -0.54 6.60 9.98
C LEU A 53 -0.10 7.14 11.34
N GLY A 54 -0.79 6.73 12.41
CA GLY A 54 -0.38 7.01 13.78
C GLY A 54 0.65 5.99 14.22
N THR A 55 1.85 6.45 14.54
CA THR A 55 2.98 5.61 14.96
C THR A 55 3.41 5.93 16.40
N SER A 56 4.28 5.11 16.98
CA SER A 56 4.83 5.38 18.32
C SER A 56 5.61 6.70 18.44
N ASP A 57 6.13 7.25 17.33
CA ASP A 57 6.84 8.54 17.28
C ASP A 57 6.15 9.54 16.36
N GLY A 58 4.83 9.70 16.52
CA GLY A 58 4.06 10.75 15.84
C GLY A 58 3.19 10.28 14.68
N LEU A 59 2.61 11.28 13.99
CA LEU A 59 1.61 11.10 12.94
C LEU A 59 2.24 11.31 11.57
N ASN A 60 2.02 10.39 10.65
CA ASN A 60 2.58 10.38 9.30
C ASN A 60 1.45 10.62 8.30
N ARG A 61 1.62 11.56 7.37
CA ARG A 61 0.71 11.75 6.24
C ARG A 61 1.44 11.43 4.95
N TYR A 62 1.02 10.34 4.32
CA TYR A 62 1.57 9.82 3.09
C TYR A 62 0.68 10.16 1.89
N ASP A 63 1.28 10.66 0.80
CA ASP A 63 0.58 11.07 -0.42
C ASP A 63 0.82 10.15 -1.63
N GLY A 64 1.47 9.00 -1.41
CA GLY A 64 1.87 8.07 -2.48
C GLY A 64 3.29 8.29 -3.02
N ARG A 65 3.92 9.43 -2.73
CA ARG A 65 5.29 9.76 -3.15
C ARG A 65 6.19 10.11 -1.98
N GLY A 66 5.67 10.83 -1.01
CA GLY A 66 6.38 11.31 0.15
C GLY A 66 5.53 11.23 1.42
N ASN A 67 6.23 11.33 2.54
CA ASN A 67 5.63 11.33 3.86
C ASN A 67 5.93 12.65 4.58
N LYS A 68 4.92 13.21 5.23
CA LYS A 68 5.06 14.35 6.13
C LYS A 68 4.82 13.90 7.57
N VAL A 69 5.81 14.10 8.42
CA VAL A 69 5.77 13.73 9.84
C VAL A 69 5.31 14.93 10.69
N TYR A 70 4.34 14.67 11.56
CA TYR A 70 3.87 15.59 12.58
C TYR A 70 4.22 15.03 13.95
N ARG A 71 5.04 15.76 14.70
CA ARG A 71 5.37 15.45 16.10
C ARG A 71 4.76 16.50 17.02
N ASN A 72 4.47 16.08 18.25
CA ASN A 72 4.10 17.02 19.29
C ASN A 72 5.33 17.86 19.66
N VAL A 73 5.15 19.18 19.66
CA VAL A 73 6.11 20.08 20.28
C VAL A 73 5.59 20.32 21.69
N LEU A 74 6.36 19.89 22.69
CA LEU A 74 6.02 20.18 24.08
C LEU A 74 5.81 21.68 24.21
N ASN A 75 4.66 22.08 24.75
CA ASN A 75 4.19 23.46 24.91
C ASN A 75 3.52 24.14 23.70
N ASP A 76 3.28 23.43 22.58
CA ASP A 76 2.42 23.91 21.49
C ASP A 76 1.10 23.11 21.43
N LYS A 77 0.00 23.76 21.80
CA LYS A 77 -1.36 23.18 21.84
C LYS A 77 -1.89 22.79 20.45
N LEU A 78 -1.31 23.31 19.37
CA LEU A 78 -1.73 22.99 18.00
C LEU A 78 -1.05 21.73 17.44
N SER A 79 -0.07 21.19 18.15
CA SER A 79 0.62 19.97 17.75
C SER A 79 -0.17 18.73 18.19
N PHE A 80 -1.07 18.24 17.33
CA PHE A 80 -1.91 17.07 17.58
C PHE A 80 -1.05 15.84 17.96
N CYS A 81 -1.15 15.41 19.22
CA CYS A 81 -0.56 14.17 19.71
C CYS A 81 -1.69 13.18 20.01
N LEU A 82 -1.69 12.04 19.32
CA LEU A 82 -2.37 10.85 19.84
C LEU A 82 -1.42 10.19 20.84
N LYS A 83 -1.43 10.68 22.09
CA LYS A 83 -0.67 10.06 23.17
C LYS A 83 -1.48 8.86 23.67
N TRP A 84 -1.17 7.68 23.17
CA TRP A 84 -1.72 6.43 23.68
C TRP A 84 -0.86 5.96 24.85
N ASN A 85 -1.49 5.84 26.02
CA ASN A 85 -0.93 5.30 27.25
C ASN A 85 -1.18 3.79 27.29
#